data_AF-A0A7U9RIT7-F1
#
_entry.id   AF-A0A7U9RIT7-F1
#
_cell.length_a   1.000
_cell.length_b   1.000
_cell.length_c   1.000
_cell.angle_alpha   90.00
_cell.angle_beta   90.00
_cell.angle_gamma   90.00
#
_symmetry.space_group_name_H-M   'P 1'
#
loop_
_entity.id
_entity.type
_entity.pdbx_description
1 polymer ?
#
loop_
_entity_poly.entity_id
_entity_poly.type
_entity_poly.pdbx_seq_one_letter_code
_entity_poly.pdbx_strand_id
1 'polypeptide(L)'
;MAMQVNGNYEHSRTDYAERVKEKQAAERAKEAKEAEKATEEKKSGRLSEPQDEYISSEKSGKKPTGLYRVGQDENGNRKIFFDDPKADHADGKDDRSGEGEDGKGPKVSGDNQGKPAEKCVTNTDKVDREIKKLKEKKQQLEQQIQSASGDEKKIRELEKKLAQIENELSQKDNDTYRRQNASVSE
;
A
#
# COMPACT_ATOMS: atom_id res chain seq x y z
N MET A 1 32.94 1.53 55.35
CA MET A 1 33.07 0.30 54.53
C MET A 1 33.04 0.72 53.07
N ALA A 2 34.13 0.53 52.33
CA ALA A 2 34.20 0.86 50.90
C ALA A 2 34.06 -0.45 50.11
N MET A 3 33.00 -0.57 49.31
CA MET A 3 32.81 -1.71 48.39
C MET A 3 33.47 -1.37 47.06
N GLN A 4 34.52 -2.12 46.72
CA GLN A 4 35.22 -2.05 45.44
C GLN A 4 34.51 -3.01 44.48
N VAL A 5 33.84 -2.48 43.46
CA VAL A 5 33.11 -3.27 42.45
C VAL A 5 33.98 -3.36 41.19
N ASN A 6 34.67 -4.49 41.03
CA ASN A 6 35.40 -4.81 39.80
C ASN A 6 34.40 -5.37 38.76
N GLY A 7 33.80 -4.47 37.96
CA GLY A 7 32.87 -4.83 36.90
C GLY A 7 33.57 -5.03 35.55
N ASN A 8 33.64 -6.28 35.08
CA ASN A 8 34.16 -6.69 33.77
C ASN A 8 33.20 -6.32 32.60
N TYR A 9 32.78 -5.05 32.51
CA TYR A 9 31.75 -4.60 31.55
C TYR A 9 32.28 -4.20 30.16
N GLU A 10 33.60 -4.30 29.93
CA GLU A 10 34.21 -3.82 28.68
C GLU A 10 34.34 -4.90 27.59
N HIS A 11 34.15 -6.19 27.90
CA HIS A 11 34.38 -7.29 26.94
C HIS A 11 33.20 -7.58 26.00
N SER A 12 31.96 -7.19 26.33
CA SER A 12 30.79 -7.51 25.50
C SER A 12 30.50 -6.48 24.40
N ARG A 13 31.07 -5.27 24.52
CA ARG A 13 30.88 -4.19 23.54
C ARG A 13 31.78 -4.36 22.31
N THR A 14 32.98 -4.94 22.49
CA THR A 14 33.94 -5.19 21.41
C THR A 14 33.45 -6.26 20.44
N ASP A 15 32.84 -7.33 20.95
CA ASP A 15 32.37 -8.48 20.15
C ASP A 15 31.23 -8.14 19.17
N TYR A 16 30.48 -7.07 19.44
CA TYR A 16 29.39 -6.64 18.56
C TYR A 16 29.90 -5.76 17.42
N ALA A 17 30.84 -4.85 17.70
CA ALA A 17 31.44 -3.99 16.70
C ALA A 17 32.28 -4.79 15.69
N GLU A 18 32.95 -5.86 16.14
CA GLU A 18 33.76 -6.72 15.29
C GLU A 18 32.92 -7.57 14.33
N ARG A 19 31.83 -8.19 14.83
CA ARG A 19 30.87 -8.95 14.00
C ARG A 19 30.19 -8.12 12.92
N VAL A 20 29.93 -6.83 13.16
CA VAL A 20 29.33 -5.93 12.17
C VAL A 20 30.33 -5.65 11.04
N LYS A 21 31.60 -5.42 11.38
CA LYS A 21 32.66 -5.18 10.38
C LYS A 21 32.93 -6.42 9.53
N GLU A 22 32.94 -7.61 10.13
CA GLU A 22 33.13 -8.87 9.40
C GLU A 22 32.01 -9.13 8.39
N LYS A 23 30.74 -8.91 8.78
CA LYS A 23 29.59 -9.05 7.87
C LYS A 23 29.64 -8.07 6.70
N GLN A 24 30.04 -6.82 6.94
CA GLN A 24 30.16 -5.81 5.90
C GLN A 24 31.28 -6.13 4.91
N ALA A 25 32.40 -6.71 5.40
CA ALA A 25 33.49 -7.17 4.54
C ALA A 25 33.06 -8.38 3.68
N ALA A 26 32.30 -9.30 4.24
CA ALA A 26 31.79 -10.47 3.52
C ALA A 26 30.77 -10.08 2.43
N GLU A 27 29.89 -9.10 2.69
CA GLU A 27 28.98 -8.57 1.67
C GLU A 27 29.74 -7.87 0.54
N ARG A 28 30.70 -6.99 0.85
CA ARG A 28 31.49 -6.32 -0.19
C ARG A 28 32.30 -7.29 -1.05
N ALA A 29 32.80 -8.37 -0.46
CA ALA A 29 33.50 -9.42 -1.20
C ALA A 29 32.55 -10.23 -2.13
N LYS A 30 31.29 -10.43 -1.72
CA LYS A 30 30.27 -11.04 -2.58
C LYS A 30 29.87 -10.12 -3.72
N GLU A 31 29.61 -8.85 -3.42
CA GLU A 31 29.23 -7.83 -4.41
C GLU A 31 30.34 -7.60 -5.45
N ALA A 32 31.61 -7.61 -5.03
CA ALA A 32 32.75 -7.53 -5.94
C ALA A 32 32.86 -8.75 -6.87
N LYS A 33 32.59 -9.97 -6.37
CA LYS A 33 32.57 -11.19 -7.19
C LYS A 33 31.35 -11.26 -8.12
N GLU A 34 30.23 -10.67 -7.73
CA GLU A 34 29.04 -10.56 -8.57
C GLU A 34 29.23 -9.52 -9.69
N ALA A 35 29.89 -8.40 -9.38
CA ALA A 35 30.26 -7.39 -10.37
C ALA A 35 31.27 -7.93 -11.40
N GLU A 36 32.25 -8.74 -10.98
CA GLU A 36 33.21 -9.39 -11.89
C GLU A 36 32.50 -10.37 -12.85
N LYS A 37 31.58 -11.20 -12.35
CA LYS A 37 30.74 -12.08 -13.18
C LYS A 37 29.83 -11.32 -14.14
N ALA A 38 29.26 -10.20 -13.69
CA ALA A 38 28.42 -9.35 -14.53
C ALA A 38 29.21 -8.64 -15.66
N THR A 39 30.53 -8.46 -15.50
CA THR A 39 31.40 -7.92 -16.56
C THR A 39 31.89 -8.97 -17.55
N GLU A 40 31.98 -10.24 -17.15
CA GLU A 40 32.40 -11.34 -18.03
C GLU A 40 31.28 -11.78 -19.00
N GLU A 41 30.01 -11.70 -18.59
CA GLU A 41 28.85 -12.04 -19.44
C GLU A 41 28.52 -10.99 -20.52
N LYS A 42 29.10 -9.78 -20.47
CA LYS A 42 28.82 -8.70 -21.45
C LYS A 42 29.72 -8.70 -22.69
N LYS A 43 30.35 -9.83 -23.04
CA LYS A 43 31.11 -10.01 -24.29
C LYS A 43 30.51 -11.03 -25.26
N SER A 44 29.20 -11.26 -25.22
CA SER A 44 28.52 -11.94 -26.31
C SER A 44 27.32 -11.11 -26.78
N GLY A 45 27.32 -10.82 -28.08
CA GLY A 45 26.48 -9.79 -28.67
C GLY A 45 25.00 -10.06 -28.50
N ARG A 46 24.31 -9.12 -27.85
CA ARG A 46 22.88 -8.91 -28.02
C ARG A 46 22.71 -7.50 -28.58
N LEU A 47 22.13 -7.41 -29.77
CA LEU A 47 21.54 -6.19 -30.28
C LEU A 47 20.61 -5.66 -29.18
N SER A 48 20.90 -4.45 -28.69
CA SER A 48 20.14 -3.83 -27.61
C SER A 48 18.67 -3.79 -27.99
N GLU A 49 17.81 -4.38 -27.16
CA GLU A 49 16.37 -4.20 -27.26
C GLU A 49 16.07 -2.69 -27.25
N PRO A 50 15.13 -2.19 -28.08
CA PRO A 50 14.74 -0.79 -28.03
C PRO A 50 14.26 -0.49 -26.60
N GLN A 51 15.07 0.26 -25.86
CA GLN A 51 14.73 0.73 -24.53
C GLN A 51 14.01 2.07 -24.70
N ASP A 52 12.82 2.18 -24.13
CA ASP A 52 12.13 3.45 -24.05
C ASP A 52 12.93 4.38 -23.12
N GLU A 53 13.56 5.39 -23.70
CA GLU A 53 14.26 6.42 -22.93
C GLU A 53 13.24 7.31 -22.22
N TYR A 54 13.38 7.42 -20.90
CA TYR A 54 12.62 8.40 -20.13
C TYR A 54 13.13 9.81 -20.43
N ILE A 55 12.34 10.59 -21.18
CA ILE A 55 12.60 12.00 -21.43
C ILE A 55 11.89 12.82 -20.34
N SER A 56 12.66 13.46 -19.47
CA SER A 56 12.09 14.37 -18.48
C SER A 56 11.44 15.57 -19.15
N SER A 57 10.26 15.98 -18.65
CA SER A 57 9.49 17.11 -19.16
C SER A 57 10.25 18.45 -19.11
N GLU A 58 11.25 18.57 -18.26
CA GLU A 58 12.11 19.76 -18.14
C GLU A 58 13.02 19.93 -19.37
N LYS A 59 13.47 18.82 -19.98
CA LYS A 59 14.30 18.84 -21.19
C LYS A 59 13.49 19.09 -22.46
N SER A 60 12.19 18.82 -22.44
CA SER A 60 11.33 18.96 -23.62
C SER A 60 10.78 20.37 -23.82
N GLY A 61 10.93 21.28 -22.82
CA GLY A 61 10.42 22.65 -22.88
C GLY A 61 8.89 22.77 -22.99
N LYS A 62 8.18 21.63 -22.99
CA LYS A 62 6.73 21.55 -23.11
C LYS A 62 6.13 21.72 -21.71
N LYS A 63 5.35 22.77 -21.53
CA LYS A 63 4.55 22.93 -20.31
C LYS A 63 3.58 21.75 -20.23
N PRO A 64 3.46 21.07 -19.08
CA PRO A 64 2.46 20.03 -18.93
C PRO A 64 1.08 20.71 -19.06
N THR A 65 0.29 20.25 -20.02
CA THR A 65 -1.09 20.69 -20.23
C THR A 65 -2.03 19.77 -19.45
N GLY A 66 -3.26 20.22 -19.20
CA GLY A 66 -4.24 19.49 -18.40
C GLY A 66 -4.05 19.63 -16.89
N LEU A 67 -3.31 20.65 -16.43
CA LEU A 67 -3.13 20.90 -15.00
C LEU A 67 -4.28 21.75 -14.44
N TYR A 68 -4.72 21.39 -13.25
CA TYR A 68 -5.66 22.19 -12.47
C TYR A 68 -4.90 23.20 -11.60
N ARG A 69 -5.32 24.46 -11.65
CA ARG A 69 -4.75 25.56 -10.87
C ARG A 69 -5.83 26.20 -10.02
N VAL A 70 -5.54 26.48 -8.76
CA VAL A 70 -6.45 27.24 -7.91
C VAL A 70 -6.08 28.72 -8.04
N GLY A 71 -7.04 29.54 -8.45
CA GLY A 71 -6.89 30.99 -8.55
C GLY A 71 -8.06 31.71 -7.89
N GLN A 72 -8.08 33.03 -8.04
CA GLN A 72 -9.21 33.87 -7.66
C GLN A 72 -9.89 34.39 -8.94
N ASP A 73 -11.21 34.51 -8.92
CA ASP A 73 -11.94 35.20 -9.98
C ASP A 73 -11.90 36.74 -9.79
N GLU A 74 -12.47 37.48 -10.73
CA GLU A 74 -12.52 38.95 -10.70
C GLU A 74 -13.22 39.52 -9.45
N ASN A 75 -14.00 38.68 -8.74
CA ASN A 75 -14.70 39.02 -7.52
C ASN A 75 -13.94 38.57 -6.25
N GLY A 76 -12.72 38.03 -6.41
CA GLY A 76 -11.88 37.54 -5.31
C GLY A 76 -12.27 36.15 -4.77
N ASN A 77 -13.22 35.45 -5.39
CA ASN A 77 -13.65 34.12 -4.96
C ASN A 77 -12.69 33.05 -5.48
N ARG A 78 -12.42 32.03 -4.66
CA ARG A 78 -11.56 30.90 -5.07
C ARG A 78 -12.22 30.10 -6.19
N LYS A 79 -11.55 29.97 -7.33
CA LYS A 79 -11.98 29.22 -8.52
C LYS A 79 -10.88 28.28 -9.00
N ILE A 80 -11.26 27.12 -9.51
CA ILE A 80 -10.34 26.16 -10.13
C ILE A 80 -10.31 26.44 -11.65
N PHE A 81 -9.11 26.61 -12.19
CA PHE A 81 -8.82 26.77 -13.61
C PHE A 81 -8.21 25.47 -14.15
N PHE A 82 -8.56 25.11 -15.38
CA PHE A 82 -8.06 23.93 -16.07
C PHE A 82 -7.31 24.36 -17.33
N ASP A 83 -6.06 23.92 -17.46
CA ASP A 83 -5.23 24.21 -18.63
C ASP A 83 -5.59 23.23 -19.76
N ASP A 84 -6.60 23.55 -20.57
CA ASP A 84 -7.06 22.67 -21.66
C ASP A 84 -6.01 22.49 -22.78
N PRO A 85 -5.52 21.27 -23.07
CA PRO A 85 -4.50 21.01 -24.11
C PRO A 85 -4.96 21.34 -25.54
N LYS A 86 -6.27 21.54 -25.74
CA LYS A 86 -6.86 21.86 -27.04
C LYS A 86 -6.99 23.37 -27.28
N ALA A 87 -6.82 24.20 -26.24
CA ALA A 87 -6.99 25.65 -26.34
C ALA A 87 -5.80 26.36 -26.98
N ASP A 88 -4.58 25.80 -26.88
CA ASP A 88 -3.35 26.39 -27.44
C ASP A 88 -3.24 26.33 -28.98
N HIS A 89 -4.21 25.74 -29.67
CA HIS A 89 -4.28 25.76 -31.15
C HIS A 89 -5.22 26.83 -31.71
N ALA A 90 -5.87 27.62 -30.85
CA ALA A 90 -6.72 28.72 -31.26
C ALA A 90 -6.05 30.06 -30.91
N ASP A 91 -4.95 30.37 -31.59
CA ASP A 91 -4.48 31.75 -31.62
C ASP A 91 -5.40 32.55 -32.55
N GLY A 92 -6.32 33.29 -31.95
CA GLY A 92 -7.33 34.07 -32.66
C GLY A 92 -8.31 34.69 -31.69
N LYS A 93 -7.94 35.87 -31.16
CA LYS A 93 -8.78 36.90 -30.52
C LYS A 93 -10.24 36.53 -30.25
N ASP A 94 -10.65 36.64 -29.00
CA ASP A 94 -11.96 37.22 -28.70
C ASP A 94 -11.84 38.07 -27.43
N ASP A 95 -11.44 39.33 -27.64
CA ASP A 95 -12.13 40.45 -27.01
C ASP A 95 -13.62 40.32 -27.39
N ARG A 96 -14.38 39.56 -26.60
CA ARG A 96 -15.83 39.65 -26.59
C ARG A 96 -16.28 40.00 -25.18
N SER A 97 -16.27 41.31 -24.96
CA SER A 97 -17.38 42.02 -24.34
C SER A 97 -18.69 41.20 -24.40
N GLY A 98 -19.13 40.76 -23.24
CA GLY A 98 -20.46 40.25 -23.01
C GLY A 98 -21.06 40.99 -21.82
N GLU A 99 -21.39 42.27 -22.01
CA GLU A 99 -22.54 42.82 -21.30
C GLU A 99 -23.75 41.99 -21.72
N GLY A 100 -24.31 41.28 -20.75
CA GLY A 100 -25.48 40.46 -20.87
C GLY A 100 -25.98 40.22 -19.46
N GLU A 101 -26.70 41.21 -18.93
CA GLU A 101 -27.72 40.98 -17.93
C GLU A 101 -28.56 39.78 -18.40
N ASP A 102 -28.45 38.67 -17.69
CA ASP A 102 -29.59 37.82 -17.33
C ASP A 102 -29.09 36.64 -16.53
N GLY A 103 -29.53 36.61 -15.27
CA GLY A 103 -29.35 35.49 -14.36
C GLY A 103 -29.99 34.22 -14.91
N LYS A 104 -29.22 33.46 -15.67
CA LYS A 104 -29.36 32.02 -15.79
C LYS A 104 -27.96 31.44 -15.76
N GLY A 105 -27.55 30.99 -14.58
CA GLY A 105 -26.49 30.00 -14.49
C GLY A 105 -26.76 28.87 -15.48
N PRO A 106 -25.73 28.15 -15.95
CA PRO A 106 -25.96 27.00 -16.79
C PRO A 106 -26.83 26.05 -15.96
N LYS A 107 -28.11 25.97 -16.32
CA LYS A 107 -28.90 24.79 -16.03
C LYS A 107 -28.12 23.70 -16.74
N VAL A 108 -27.32 22.98 -15.96
CA VAL A 108 -26.99 21.60 -16.22
C VAL A 108 -28.34 20.94 -16.46
N SER A 109 -28.73 20.91 -17.73
CA SER A 109 -29.80 20.08 -18.25
C SER A 109 -29.39 18.66 -17.87
N GLY A 110 -29.95 18.22 -16.75
CA GLY A 110 -29.82 16.88 -16.19
C GLY A 110 -30.56 15.89 -17.08
N ASP A 111 -30.11 15.78 -18.32
CA ASP A 111 -30.55 14.78 -19.29
C ASP A 111 -29.33 14.01 -19.76
N ASN A 112 -28.58 13.46 -18.81
CA ASN A 112 -27.83 12.22 -19.03
C ASN A 112 -28.62 11.10 -18.37
N GLN A 113 -29.76 10.76 -18.96
CA GLN A 113 -30.29 9.40 -18.89
C GLN A 113 -29.29 8.48 -19.60
N GLY A 114 -28.24 8.11 -18.88
CA GLY A 114 -27.09 7.40 -19.42
C GLY A 114 -26.55 6.42 -18.40
N LYS A 115 -27.31 5.33 -18.22
CA LYS A 115 -27.03 4.11 -17.43
C LYS A 115 -27.23 4.26 -15.91
N PRO A 116 -27.97 3.34 -15.25
CA PRO A 116 -27.92 3.27 -13.80
C PRO A 116 -26.46 3.01 -13.41
N ALA A 117 -25.93 3.78 -12.45
CA ALA A 117 -24.65 3.45 -11.84
C ALA A 117 -24.81 2.06 -11.22
N GLU A 118 -24.22 1.05 -11.84
CA GLU A 118 -24.19 -0.33 -11.34
C GLU A 118 -23.52 -0.28 -9.97
N LYS A 119 -24.31 -0.53 -8.92
CA LYS A 119 -23.84 -0.48 -7.54
C LYS A 119 -23.33 -1.87 -7.20
N CYS A 120 -22.05 -2.12 -7.48
CA CYS A 120 -21.42 -3.35 -7.01
C CYS A 120 -21.36 -3.36 -5.47
N VAL A 121 -22.17 -4.20 -4.84
CA VAL A 121 -22.15 -4.47 -3.40
C VAL A 121 -21.36 -5.74 -3.17
N THR A 122 -20.31 -5.66 -2.35
CA THR A 122 -19.53 -6.83 -1.91
C THR A 122 -20.01 -7.28 -0.53
N ASN A 123 -20.36 -8.56 -0.42
CA ASN A 123 -20.81 -9.17 0.84
C ASN A 123 -19.73 -10.14 1.38
N THR A 124 -19.30 -9.92 2.63
CA THR A 124 -18.34 -10.76 3.37
C THR A 124 -18.96 -11.49 4.58
N ASP A 125 -20.28 -11.40 4.78
CA ASP A 125 -20.98 -11.82 6.00
C ASP A 125 -20.75 -13.31 6.32
N LYS A 126 -20.59 -14.16 5.30
CA LYS A 126 -20.34 -15.59 5.49
C LYS A 126 -19.01 -15.84 6.20
N VAL A 127 -17.96 -15.15 5.75
CA VAL A 127 -16.61 -15.25 6.31
C VAL A 127 -16.61 -14.69 7.73
N ASP A 128 -17.26 -13.53 7.93
CA ASP A 128 -17.33 -12.89 9.25
C ASP A 128 -18.07 -13.75 10.28
N ARG A 129 -19.17 -14.42 9.88
CA ARG A 129 -19.89 -15.37 10.74
C ARG A 129 -19.03 -16.57 11.12
N GLU A 130 -18.21 -17.08 10.21
CA GLU A 130 -17.32 -18.20 10.45
C GLU A 130 -16.20 -17.81 11.42
N ILE A 131 -15.52 -16.70 11.17
CA ILE A 131 -14.48 -16.15 12.06
C ILE A 131 -15.04 -15.92 13.46
N LYS A 132 -16.26 -15.38 13.57
CA LYS A 132 -16.93 -15.20 14.86
C LYS A 132 -17.13 -16.52 15.61
N LYS A 133 -17.61 -17.57 14.93
CA LYS A 133 -17.77 -18.91 15.52
C LYS A 133 -16.45 -19.50 15.99
N LEU A 134 -15.37 -19.32 15.21
CA LEU A 134 -14.03 -19.79 15.59
C LEU A 134 -13.51 -19.05 16.82
N LYS A 135 -13.71 -17.73 16.91
CA LYS A 135 -13.35 -16.92 18.10
C LYS A 135 -14.12 -17.35 19.35
N GLU A 136 -15.43 -17.58 19.23
CA GLU A 136 -16.25 -18.07 20.34
C GLU A 136 -15.79 -19.46 20.82
N LYS A 137 -15.51 -20.39 19.90
CA LYS A 137 -14.98 -21.72 20.24
C LYS A 137 -13.62 -21.65 20.94
N LYS A 138 -12.72 -20.78 20.47
CA LYS A 138 -11.43 -20.54 21.13
C LYS A 138 -11.64 -20.10 22.58
N GLN A 139 -12.49 -19.09 22.82
CA GLN A 139 -12.79 -18.60 24.16
C GLN A 139 -13.39 -19.70 25.06
N GLN A 140 -14.31 -20.52 24.52
CA GLN A 140 -14.88 -21.64 25.27
C GLN A 140 -13.82 -22.68 25.67
N LEU A 141 -12.87 -23.01 24.78
CA LEU A 141 -11.79 -23.94 25.09
C LEU A 141 -10.83 -23.37 26.13
N GLU A 142 -10.49 -22.07 26.05
CA GLU A 142 -9.67 -21.41 27.08
C GLU A 142 -10.34 -21.47 28.46
N GLN A 143 -11.65 -21.18 28.53
CA GLN A 143 -12.41 -21.29 29.78
C GLN A 143 -12.47 -22.73 30.29
N GLN A 144 -12.61 -23.72 29.41
CA GLN A 144 -12.57 -25.13 29.79
C GLN A 144 -11.21 -25.55 30.33
N ILE A 145 -10.11 -25.08 29.74
CA ILE A 145 -8.75 -25.34 30.22
C ILE A 145 -8.57 -24.74 31.62
N GLN A 146 -9.01 -23.49 31.84
CA GLN A 146 -8.97 -22.83 33.14
C GLN A 146 -9.81 -23.57 34.19
N SER A 147 -10.97 -24.10 33.79
CA SER A 147 -11.88 -24.82 34.70
C SER A 147 -11.43 -26.26 34.99
N ALA A 148 -10.76 -26.91 34.03
CA ALA A 148 -10.33 -28.31 34.12
C ALA A 148 -8.98 -28.51 34.84
N SER A 149 -8.60 -27.57 35.72
CA SER A 149 -7.29 -27.41 36.38
C SER A 149 -6.79 -28.58 37.26
N GLY A 150 -7.38 -29.78 37.15
CA GLY A 150 -6.92 -31.02 37.78
C GLY A 150 -6.74 -32.21 36.84
N ASP A 151 -7.19 -32.14 35.58
CA ASP A 151 -7.14 -33.25 34.63
C ASP A 151 -6.12 -33.02 33.49
N GLU A 152 -4.85 -33.33 33.74
CA GLU A 152 -3.74 -33.08 32.79
C GLU A 152 -3.97 -33.66 31.38
N LYS A 153 -4.56 -34.86 31.28
CA LYS A 153 -4.83 -35.50 29.99
C LYS A 153 -5.85 -34.70 29.18
N LYS A 154 -6.90 -34.19 29.83
CA LYS A 154 -7.95 -33.39 29.19
C LYS A 154 -7.43 -32.02 28.80
N ILE A 155 -6.60 -31.39 29.64
CA ILE A 155 -5.95 -30.11 29.33
C ILE A 155 -5.14 -30.24 28.03
N ARG A 156 -4.28 -31.26 27.92
CA ARG A 156 -3.47 -31.49 26.71
C ARG A 156 -4.31 -31.72 25.45
N GLU A 157 -5.47 -32.38 25.58
CA GLU A 157 -6.41 -32.55 24.46
C GLU A 157 -7.09 -31.24 24.06
N LEU A 158 -7.51 -30.42 25.04
CA LEU A 158 -8.12 -29.12 24.80
C LEU A 158 -7.12 -28.13 24.20
N GLU A 159 -5.86 -28.13 24.66
CA GLU A 159 -4.77 -27.33 24.10
C GLU A 159 -4.50 -27.67 22.63
N LYS A 160 -4.50 -28.97 22.28
CA LYS A 160 -4.37 -29.39 20.87
C LYS A 160 -5.51 -28.86 20.01
N LYS A 161 -6.75 -28.93 20.51
CA LYS A 161 -7.94 -28.40 19.81
C LYS A 161 -7.86 -26.89 19.67
N LEU A 162 -7.38 -26.20 20.70
CA LEU A 162 -7.18 -24.75 20.68
C LEU A 162 -6.14 -24.36 19.63
N ALA A 163 -5.00 -25.04 19.58
CA ALA A 163 -3.97 -24.80 18.57
C ALA A 163 -4.48 -25.04 17.13
N GLN A 164 -5.33 -26.06 16.91
CA GLN A 164 -5.97 -26.29 15.61
C GLN A 164 -6.88 -25.12 15.22
N ILE A 165 -7.71 -24.64 16.15
CA ILE A 165 -8.61 -23.50 15.90
C ILE A 165 -7.83 -22.22 15.68
N GLU A 166 -6.74 -21.98 16.41
CA GLU A 166 -5.89 -20.80 16.21
C GLU A 166 -5.22 -20.78 14.85
N ASN A 167 -4.72 -21.93 14.39
CA ASN A 167 -4.17 -22.06 13.05
C ASN A 167 -5.23 -21.77 11.98
N GLU A 168 -6.43 -22.35 12.10
CA GLU A 168 -7.53 -22.07 11.18
C GLU A 168 -7.95 -20.59 11.22
N LEU A 169 -8.05 -20.00 12.41
CA LEU A 169 -8.39 -18.60 12.59
C LEU A 169 -7.34 -17.70 11.93
N SER A 170 -6.05 -17.99 12.09
CA SER A 170 -4.98 -17.20 11.45
C SER A 170 -5.02 -17.24 9.92
N GLN A 171 -5.49 -18.36 9.34
CA GLN A 171 -5.64 -18.51 7.90
C GLN A 171 -6.86 -17.75 7.37
N LYS A 172 -7.97 -17.77 8.12
CA LYS A 172 -9.26 -17.21 7.69
C LYS A 172 -9.45 -15.74 8.09
N ASP A 173 -8.87 -15.30 9.20
CA ASP A 173 -8.94 -13.93 9.71
C ASP A 173 -7.92 -13.00 9.04
N ASN A 174 -7.78 -13.11 7.72
CA ASN A 174 -6.96 -12.24 6.89
C ASN A 174 -7.85 -11.48 5.91
N ASP A 175 -7.52 -10.21 5.65
CA ASP A 175 -8.22 -9.37 4.66
C ASP A 175 -8.18 -10.01 3.26
N THR A 176 -7.07 -10.68 2.92
CA THR A 176 -6.96 -11.40 1.64
C THR A 176 -7.99 -12.53 1.52
N TYR A 177 -8.15 -13.32 2.58
CA TYR A 177 -9.12 -14.42 2.62
C TYR A 177 -10.56 -13.88 2.56
N ARG A 178 -10.85 -12.78 3.26
CA ARG A 178 -12.17 -12.14 3.25
C ARG A 178 -12.54 -11.63 1.85
N ARG A 179 -11.60 -10.99 1.14
CA ARG A 179 -11.80 -10.52 -0.23
C ARG A 179 -12.00 -11.66 -1.22
N GLN A 180 -11.20 -12.73 -1.10
CA GLN A 180 -11.29 -13.90 -1.99
C GLN A 180 -12.63 -14.64 -1.86
N ASN A 181 -13.20 -14.66 -0.66
CA ASN A 181 -14.46 -15.34 -0.37
C ASN A 181 -15.66 -14.36 -0.31
N ALA A 182 -15.48 -13.11 -0.74
CA ALA A 182 -16.55 -12.13 -0.85
C ALA A 182 -17.44 -12.45 -2.05
N SER A 183 -18.75 -12.36 -1.88
CA SER A 183 -19.68 -12.43 -3.01
C SER A 183 -19.99 -11.01 -3.50
N VAL A 184 -19.75 -10.75 -4.79
CA VAL A 184 -20.10 -9.49 -5.44
C VAL A 184 -21.48 -9.64 -6.09
N SER A 185 -22.37 -8.69 -5.83
CA SER A 185 -23.66 -8.54 -6.51
C SER A 185 -23.73 -7.17 -7.16
N GLU A 186 -24.20 -7.11 -8.41
CA GLU A 186 -24.35 -5.90 -9.22
C GLU A 186 -25.75 -5.28 -9.11
#